data_AF-A0A2T0VY36-F1
#
_entry.id   AF-A0A2T0VY36-F1
#
_cell.length_a   1.000
_cell.length_b   1.000
_cell.length_c   1.000
_cell.angle_alpha   90.00
_cell.angle_beta   90.00
_cell.angle_gamma   90.00
#
_symmetry.space_group_name_H-M   'P 1'
#
loop_
_entity.id
_entity.type
_entity.pdbx_description
1 polymer ?
#
loop_
_entity_poly.entity_id
_entity_poly.type
_entity_poly.pdbx_seq_one_letter_code
_entity_poly.pdbx_strand_id
1 'polypeptide(L)'
;MAEGITTVDAMLSGLHDIRLPEAAPGGLISEILVAVGYGLLLAYLTSLVLGYFLRGPATDAGSLTDQIAALADLPEDDRAVALLHMIQIHAPAALPTELYARAGIPPIDELEAMLLKSEAQNA
;
A
#
# COMPACT_ATOMS: atom_id res chain seq x y z
N MET A 1 -42.69 -35.60 -43.71
CA MET A 1 -41.52 -36.20 -43.03
C MET A 1 -40.60 -35.05 -42.67
N ALA A 2 -40.56 -34.66 -41.40
CA ALA A 2 -39.75 -33.56 -40.90
C ALA A 2 -38.89 -34.12 -39.76
N GLU A 3 -37.69 -34.57 -40.12
CA GLU A 3 -36.70 -35.09 -39.17
C GLU A 3 -36.01 -33.87 -38.53
N GLY A 4 -36.27 -33.66 -37.24
CA GLY A 4 -35.70 -32.56 -36.49
C GLY A 4 -34.21 -32.75 -36.30
N ILE A 5 -33.40 -31.87 -36.89
CA ILE A 5 -31.98 -31.74 -36.59
C ILE A 5 -31.86 -31.06 -35.22
N THR A 6 -31.98 -31.85 -34.16
CA THR A 6 -31.62 -31.46 -32.79
C THR A 6 -30.48 -32.37 -32.34
N THR A 7 -29.33 -32.27 -33.01
CA THR A 7 -28.10 -32.87 -32.52
C THR A 7 -27.45 -31.90 -31.54
N VAL A 8 -26.91 -32.44 -30.44
CA VAL A 8 -26.17 -31.65 -29.42
C VAL A 8 -25.06 -30.83 -30.09
N ASP A 9 -24.44 -31.34 -31.14
CA ASP A 9 -23.43 -30.63 -31.94
C ASP A 9 -23.98 -29.38 -32.66
N ALA A 10 -25.21 -29.42 -33.18
CA ALA A 10 -25.81 -28.23 -33.81
C ALA A 10 -26.11 -27.15 -32.76
N MET A 11 -26.52 -27.56 -31.56
CA MET A 11 -26.70 -26.66 -30.42
C MET A 11 -25.37 -26.08 -29.92
N LEU A 12 -24.33 -26.91 -29.79
CA LEU A 12 -22.98 -26.50 -29.37
C LEU A 12 -22.33 -25.57 -30.40
N SER A 13 -22.49 -25.87 -31.69
CA SER A 13 -22.03 -25.01 -32.77
C SER A 13 -22.70 -23.65 -32.73
N GLY A 14 -24.01 -23.57 -32.44
CA GLY A 14 -24.71 -22.31 -32.27
C GLY A 14 -24.25 -21.50 -31.04
N LEU A 15 -23.85 -22.17 -29.96
CA LEU A 15 -23.27 -21.50 -28.78
C LEU A 15 -21.89 -20.89 -29.07
N HIS A 16 -21.06 -21.61 -29.82
CA HIS A 16 -19.74 -21.14 -30.24
C HIS A 16 -19.79 -20.07 -31.34
N ASP A 17 -20.93 -19.95 -32.03
CA ASP A 17 -21.16 -18.97 -33.09
C ASP A 17 -21.74 -17.63 -32.59
N ILE A 18 -21.87 -17.45 -31.26
CA ILE A 18 -22.13 -16.13 -30.67
C ILE A 18 -20.82 -15.32 -30.71
N ARG A 19 -20.45 -14.90 -31.91
CA ARG A 19 -19.51 -13.81 -32.10
C ARG A 19 -20.28 -12.50 -32.02
N LEU A 20 -19.78 -11.56 -31.22
CA LEU A 20 -20.25 -10.19 -31.30
C LEU A 20 -19.95 -9.69 -32.73
N PRO A 21 -20.92 -9.08 -33.43
CA PRO A 21 -20.66 -8.46 -34.72
C PRO A 21 -19.54 -7.42 -34.57
N GLU A 22 -18.68 -7.27 -35.57
CA GLU A 22 -17.56 -6.29 -35.52
C GLU A 22 -18.04 -4.85 -35.23
N ALA A 23 -19.32 -4.56 -35.52
CA ALA A 23 -20.00 -3.31 -35.19
C ALA A 23 -20.79 -3.34 -33.87
N ALA A 24 -20.32 -4.07 -32.85
CA ALA A 24 -20.93 -4.05 -31.52
C ALA A 24 -20.80 -2.65 -30.86
N PRO A 25 -21.84 -2.15 -30.17
CA PRO A 25 -21.79 -0.85 -29.51
C PRO A 25 -20.73 -0.89 -28.40
N GLY A 26 -19.60 -0.22 -28.64
CA GLY A 26 -18.45 -0.22 -27.75
C GLY A 26 -17.13 -0.06 -28.51
N GLY A 27 -16.97 -0.74 -29.65
CA GLY A 27 -15.82 -0.68 -30.54
C GLY A 27 -14.47 -0.44 -29.83
N LEU A 28 -13.74 0.57 -30.31
CA LEU A 28 -12.42 0.95 -29.80
C LEU A 28 -12.44 1.35 -28.31
N ILE A 29 -13.52 1.96 -27.82
CA ILE A 29 -13.64 2.37 -26.40
C ILE A 29 -13.68 1.14 -25.49
N SER A 30 -14.40 0.08 -25.87
CA SER A 30 -14.42 -1.16 -25.10
C SER A 30 -13.06 -1.84 -25.06
N GLU A 31 -12.30 -1.80 -26.16
CA GLU A 31 -10.94 -2.34 -26.19
C GLU A 31 -9.99 -1.58 -25.27
N ILE A 32 -10.08 -0.24 -25.27
CA ILE A 32 -9.31 0.60 -24.34
C ILE A 32 -9.68 0.26 -22.89
N LEU A 33 -10.96 0.18 -22.55
CA LEU A 33 -11.40 -0.13 -21.19
C LEU A 33 -10.90 -1.51 -20.74
N VAL A 34 -10.95 -2.51 -21.63
CA VAL A 34 -10.40 -3.85 -21.36
C VAL A 34 -8.89 -3.79 -21.12
N ALA A 35 -8.14 -3.09 -21.97
CA ALA A 35 -6.71 -2.93 -21.81
C ALA A 35 -6.33 -2.24 -20.49
N VAL A 36 -7.06 -1.17 -20.13
CA VAL A 36 -6.89 -0.48 -18.84
C VAL A 36 -7.23 -1.39 -17.68
N GLY A 37 -8.33 -2.13 -17.77
CA GLY A 37 -8.75 -3.10 -16.74
C GLY A 37 -7.69 -4.18 -16.50
N TYR A 38 -7.13 -4.75 -17.58
CA TYR A 38 -6.03 -5.70 -17.48
C TYR A 38 -4.76 -5.08 -16.90
N GLY A 39 -4.41 -3.85 -17.30
CA GLY A 39 -3.27 -3.13 -16.75
C GLY A 39 -3.39 -2.91 -15.24
N LEU A 40 -4.56 -2.47 -14.77
CA LEU A 40 -4.84 -2.26 -13.35
C LEU A 40 -4.84 -3.57 -12.57
N LEU A 41 -5.44 -4.63 -13.12
CA LEU A 41 -5.42 -5.95 -12.51
C LEU A 41 -3.99 -6.47 -12.33
N LEU A 42 -3.16 -6.35 -13.37
CA LEU A 42 -1.77 -6.79 -13.33
C LEU A 42 -0.96 -5.96 -12.32
N ALA A 43 -1.16 -4.64 -12.29
CA ALA A 43 -0.51 -3.77 -11.33
C ALA A 43 -0.88 -4.14 -9.88
N TYR A 44 -2.16 -4.45 -9.63
CA TYR A 44 -2.64 -4.89 -8.32
C TYR A 44 -2.05 -6.25 -7.90
N LEU A 45 -2.03 -7.23 -8.80
CA LEU A 45 -1.42 -8.53 -8.51
C LEU A 45 0.09 -8.38 -8.24
N THR A 46 0.77 -7.53 -9.01
CA THR A 46 2.19 -7.26 -8.82
C THR A 46 2.45 -6.58 -7.48
N SER A 47 1.61 -5.62 -7.06
CA SER A 47 1.76 -4.95 -5.77
C SER A 47 1.51 -5.89 -4.59
N LEU A 48 0.59 -6.85 -4.71
CA LEU A 48 0.38 -7.88 -3.69
C LEU A 48 1.59 -8.80 -3.56
N VAL A 49 2.12 -9.29 -4.68
CA VAL A 49 3.29 -10.18 -4.70
C VAL A 49 4.50 -9.43 -4.16
N LEU A 50 4.76 -8.23 -4.67
CA LEU A 50 5.89 -7.42 -4.26
C LEU A 50 5.75 -6.98 -2.80
N GLY A 51 4.55 -6.59 -2.38
CA GLY A 51 4.22 -6.27 -0.99
C GLY A 51 4.46 -7.46 -0.07
N TYR A 52 4.13 -8.69 -0.47
CA TYR A 52 4.41 -9.88 0.31
C TYR A 52 5.91 -10.11 0.50
N PHE A 53 6.71 -9.95 -0.57
CA PHE A 53 8.16 -10.13 -0.50
C PHE A 53 8.92 -8.97 0.16
N LEU A 54 8.41 -7.74 0.03
CA LEU A 54 8.98 -6.53 0.64
C LEU A 54 8.54 -6.34 2.09
N ARG A 55 7.48 -7.00 2.54
CA ARG A 55 7.06 -6.96 3.94
C ARG A 55 8.08 -7.74 4.74
N GLY A 56 9.08 -6.99 5.23
CA GLY A 56 10.05 -7.48 6.20
C GLY A 56 9.32 -8.11 7.40
N PRO A 57 10.02 -8.93 8.20
CA PRO A 57 9.45 -9.48 9.42
C PRO A 57 8.81 -8.33 10.19
N ALA A 58 7.54 -8.50 10.56
CA ALA A 58 6.95 -7.63 11.56
C ALA A 58 7.76 -7.86 12.83
N THR A 59 8.81 -7.05 13.01
CA THR A 59 9.50 -6.96 14.27
C THR A 59 8.41 -6.60 15.24
N ASP A 60 8.12 -7.50 16.18
CA ASP A 60 7.29 -7.20 17.33
C ASP A 60 8.02 -6.05 18.00
N ALA A 61 7.63 -4.84 17.65
CA ALA A 61 8.31 -3.64 18.08
C ALA A 61 8.02 -3.62 19.57
N GLY A 62 9.04 -3.90 20.38
CA GLY A 62 8.93 -3.91 21.83
C GLY A 62 8.38 -2.59 22.37
N SER A 63 8.40 -2.42 23.69
CA SER A 63 7.96 -1.15 24.27
C SER A 63 8.63 0.05 23.57
N LEU A 64 7.96 1.19 23.48
CA LEU A 64 8.55 2.37 22.81
C LEU A 64 9.90 2.73 23.45
N THR A 65 10.04 2.44 24.75
CA THR A 65 11.27 2.55 25.53
C THR A 65 12.40 1.65 24.99
N ASP A 66 12.13 0.41 24.61
CA ASP A 66 13.14 -0.50 24.02
C ASP A 66 13.60 -0.02 22.64
N GLN A 67 12.68 0.58 21.87
CA GLN A 67 12.98 1.14 20.55
C GLN A 67 13.84 2.41 20.64
N ILE A 68 13.56 3.29 21.61
CA ILE A 68 14.40 4.45 21.91
C ILE A 68 15.79 3.99 22.40
N ALA A 69 15.85 2.97 23.27
CA ALA A 69 17.12 2.42 23.75
C ALA A 69 17.96 1.80 22.63
N ALA A 70 17.34 1.17 21.63
CA ALA A 70 18.04 0.62 20.47
C ALA A 70 18.69 1.70 19.58
N LEU A 71 18.20 2.94 19.65
CA LEU A 71 18.75 4.09 18.92
C LEU A 71 19.94 4.74 19.63
N ALA A 72 20.27 4.35 20.86
CA ALA A 72 21.34 4.95 21.65
C ALA A 72 22.75 4.71 21.07
N ASP A 73 22.94 3.66 20.27
CA ASP A 73 24.23 3.30 19.66
C ASP A 73 24.49 4.03 18.33
N LEU A 74 23.52 4.82 17.83
CA LEU A 74 23.68 5.59 16.59
C LEU A 74 24.46 6.90 16.82
N PRO A 75 25.16 7.41 15.79
CA PRO A 75 25.68 8.78 15.78
C PRO A 75 24.59 9.79 16.11
N GLU A 76 24.92 10.88 16.81
CA GLU A 76 23.93 11.84 17.33
C GLU A 76 23.00 12.41 16.24
N ASP A 77 23.54 12.74 15.07
CA ASP A 77 22.77 13.25 13.93
C ASP A 77 21.78 12.20 13.40
N ASP A 78 22.22 10.95 13.28
CA ASP A 78 21.38 9.84 12.81
C ASP A 78 20.31 9.47 13.84
N ARG A 79 20.64 9.57 15.14
CA ARG A 79 19.71 9.35 16.25
C ARG A 79 18.61 10.40 16.27
N ALA A 80 18.94 11.68 16.09
CA ALA A 80 17.96 12.77 16.04
C ALA A 80 16.96 12.58 14.87
N VAL A 81 17.45 12.17 13.69
CA VAL A 81 16.60 11.88 12.53
C VAL A 81 15.71 10.66 12.77
N ALA A 82 16.25 9.60 13.37
CA ALA A 82 15.49 8.39 13.68
C ALA A 82 14.37 8.65 14.70
N LEU A 83 14.65 9.43 15.75
CA LEU A 83 13.64 9.85 16.74
C LEU A 83 12.54 10.71 16.09
N LEU A 84 12.90 11.61 15.17
CA LEU A 84 11.93 12.39 14.39
C LEU A 84 11.00 11.52 13.54
N HIS A 85 11.55 10.51 12.85
CA HIS A 85 10.72 9.55 12.12
C HIS A 85 9.80 8.77 13.06
N MET A 86 10.25 8.38 14.24
CA MET A 86 9.39 7.73 15.24
C MET A 86 8.25 8.66 15.70
N ILE A 87 8.51 9.94 15.97
CA ILE A 87 7.46 10.90 16.33
C ILE A 87 6.46 11.05 15.19
N GLN A 88 6.91 11.10 13.94
CA GLN A 88 6.03 11.19 12.78
C GLN A 88 5.07 10.00 12.65
N ILE A 89 5.49 8.80 13.06
CA ILE A 89 4.69 7.58 13.00
C ILE A 89 3.71 7.49 14.18
N HIS A 90 4.18 7.76 15.40
CA HIS A 90 3.40 7.52 16.63
C HIS A 90 2.61 8.74 17.12
N ALA A 91 3.10 9.96 16.86
CA ALA A 91 2.50 11.18 17.38
C ALA A 91 2.78 12.38 16.45
N PRO A 92 2.25 12.39 15.21
CA PRO A 92 2.54 13.45 14.24
C PRO A 92 2.07 14.83 14.72
N ALA A 93 1.04 14.88 15.58
CA ALA A 93 0.54 16.13 16.17
C ALA A 93 1.44 16.70 17.28
N ALA A 94 2.41 15.92 17.79
CA ALA A 94 3.36 16.39 18.78
C ALA A 94 4.51 17.18 18.16
N LEU A 95 4.75 17.05 16.84
CA LEU A 95 5.84 17.75 16.16
C LEU A 95 5.69 19.27 16.28
N PRO A 96 6.76 19.98 16.69
CA PRO A 96 6.70 21.43 16.81
C PRO A 96 6.60 22.05 15.41
N THR A 97 5.71 23.03 15.23
CA THR A 97 5.59 23.80 13.99
C THR A 97 6.89 24.54 13.63
N GLU A 98 7.74 24.77 14.63
CA GLU A 98 9.05 25.42 14.51
C GLU A 98 10.17 24.49 14.03
N LEU A 99 9.88 23.20 13.78
CA LEU A 99 10.86 22.24 13.27
C LEU A 99 11.51 22.71 11.94
N TYR A 100 10.76 23.47 11.14
CA TYR A 100 11.23 24.09 9.89
C TYR A 100 11.69 25.54 10.06
N ALA A 101 11.64 26.08 11.28
CA ALA A 101 12.11 27.42 11.59
C ALA A 101 13.63 27.40 11.86
N ARG A 102 14.21 28.60 11.91
CA ARG A 102 15.66 28.83 12.09
C ARG A 102 16.25 28.22 13.38
N ALA A 103 15.40 27.84 14.33
CA ALA A 103 15.78 27.18 15.58
C ALA A 103 16.32 25.76 15.39
N GLY A 104 16.01 25.09 14.26
CA GLY A 104 16.55 23.79 13.92
C GLY A 104 15.86 22.60 14.62
N ILE A 105 16.48 21.43 14.53
CA ILE A 105 15.99 20.19 15.14
C ILE A 105 16.11 20.29 16.67
N PRO A 106 15.05 20.00 17.45
CA PRO A 106 15.11 19.97 18.91
C PRO A 106 16.20 19.01 19.42
N PRO A 107 16.80 19.28 20.59
CA PRO A 107 17.79 18.39 21.17
C PRO A 107 17.19 17.00 21.44
N ILE A 108 18.05 15.98 21.38
CA ILE A 108 17.67 14.56 21.50
C ILE A 108 16.84 14.29 22.76
N ASP A 109 17.21 14.88 23.90
CA ASP A 109 16.51 14.71 25.18
C ASP A 109 15.05 15.20 25.12
N GLU A 110 14.78 16.28 24.39
CA GLU A 110 13.43 16.79 24.19
C GLU A 110 12.60 15.87 23.29
N LEU A 111 13.21 15.31 22.24
CA LEU A 111 12.56 14.36 21.33
C LEU A 111 12.15 13.06 22.06
N GLU A 112 13.00 12.55 22.95
CA GLU A 112 12.69 11.38 23.77
C GLU A 112 11.56 11.66 24.77
N ALA A 113 11.61 12.81 25.44
CA ALA A 113 10.55 13.22 26.36
C ALA A 113 9.19 13.36 25.65
N MET A 114 9.18 13.83 24.40
CA MET A 114 7.97 13.92 23.58
C MET A 114 7.41 12.55 23.21
N LEU A 115 8.27 11.60 22.84
CA LEU A 115 7.85 10.21 22.55
C LEU A 115 7.25 9.54 23.79
N LEU A 116 7.94 9.61 24.94
CA LEU A 116 7.45 9.02 26.20
C LEU A 116 6.12 9.63 26.66
N LYS A 117 5.95 10.95 26.49
CA LYS A 117 4.69 11.62 26.81
C LYS A 117 3.55 11.14 25.89
N SER A 118 3.84 10.86 24.62
CA SER A 118 2.85 10.38 23.66
C SER A 118 2.42 8.94 23.95
N GLU A 119 3.33 8.09 24.43
CA GLU A 119 3.02 6.73 24.88
C GLU A 119 2.05 6.77 26.07
N ALA A 120 2.32 7.63 27.06
CA ALA A 120 1.45 7.80 28.22
C ALA A 120 0.06 8.41 27.89
N GLN A 121 -0.11 9.06 26.74
CA GLN A 121 -1.40 9.59 26.29
C GLN A 121 -2.23 8.57 25.49
N ASN A 122 -1.57 7.53 24.96
CA ASN A 122 -2.19 6.49 24.13
C ASN A 122 -2.36 5.13 24.86
N ALA A 123 -1.88 5.02 26.10
CA ALA A 123 -2.11 3.89 27.01
C ALA A 123 -3.38 4.08 27.85
#